data_AF-A0A0F7JWU4-F1
#
_entry.id   AF-A0A0F7JWU4-F1
#
_cell.length_a   1.000
_cell.length_b   1.000
_cell.length_c   1.000
_cell.angle_alpha   90.00
_cell.angle_beta   90.00
_cell.angle_gamma   90.00
#
_symmetry.space_group_name_H-M   'P 1'
#
loop_
_entity.id
_entity.type
_entity.pdbx_description
1 polymer ?
#
loop_
_entity_poly.entity_id
_entity_poly.type
_entity_poly.pdbx_seq_one_letter_code
_entity_poly.pdbx_strand_id
1 'polypeptide(L)'
;MYWLITLMTLGILGLIITGVLIELHPSKGINGRRWFKPAIGSNLLLFVGAQALLVFFGIQEAAAAPAVAEAGEISLGMGLGLIGVGIPTAFSTVAAGIAVGPIGAASLAVLAEKPEIFGRTLIYLGLAEGIAIYGLVMSILLLDKL
;
A
#
# COMPACT_ATOMS: atom_id res chain seq x y z
N MET A 1 2.31 1.23 21.75
CA MET A 1 2.69 1.08 20.33
C MET A 1 2.22 -0.23 19.69
N TYR A 2 2.38 -1.40 20.32
CA TYR A 2 1.99 -2.70 19.71
C TYR A 2 0.51 -2.80 19.30
N TRP A 3 -0.41 -2.23 20.07
CA TRP A 3 -1.84 -2.24 19.75
C TRP A 3 -2.17 -1.50 18.43
N LEU A 4 -1.45 -0.41 18.11
CA LEU A 4 -1.60 0.30 16.83
C LEU A 4 -1.12 -0.56 15.68
N ILE A 5 0.03 -1.23 15.85
CA ILE A 5 0.56 -2.17 14.85
C ILE A 5 -0.43 -3.31 14.61
N THR A 6 -0.98 -3.91 15.67
CA THR A 6 -2.01 -4.95 15.54
C THR A 6 -3.25 -4.44 14.81
N LEU A 7 -3.72 -3.23 15.12
CA LEU A 7 -4.87 -2.62 14.46
C LEU A 7 -4.61 -2.37 12.97
N MET A 8 -3.40 -1.93 12.61
CA MET A 8 -2.98 -1.77 11.22
C MET A 8 -2.94 -3.10 10.46
N THR A 9 -2.39 -4.15 11.07
CA THR A 9 -2.35 -5.50 10.48
C THR A 9 -3.76 -6.04 10.27
N LEU A 10 -4.65 -5.87 11.26
CA LEU A 10 -6.07 -6.25 11.14
C LEU A 10 -6.78 -5.44 10.05
N GLY A 11 -6.44 -4.16 9.88
CA GLY A 11 -6.90 -3.34 8.77
C GLY A 11 -6.52 -3.94 7.41
N ILE A 12 -5.23 -4.23 7.20
CA ILE A 12 -4.75 -4.84 5.94
C ILE A 12 -5.44 -6.19 5.70
N LEU A 13 -5.48 -7.07 6.70
CA LEU A 13 -6.14 -8.37 6.60
C LEU A 13 -7.62 -8.22 6.27
N GLY A 14 -8.32 -7.28 6.91
CA GLY A 14 -9.72 -6.99 6.63
C GLY A 14 -9.94 -6.53 5.19
N LEU A 15 -9.01 -5.75 4.61
CA LEU A 15 -9.06 -5.33 3.22
C LEU A 15 -8.89 -6.52 2.26
N ILE A 16 -7.91 -7.39 2.53
CA ILE A 16 -7.66 -8.60 1.74
C ILE A 16 -8.86 -9.54 1.81
N ILE A 17 -9.37 -9.82 3.02
CA ILE A 17 -10.52 -10.71 3.24
C ILE A 17 -11.76 -10.16 2.53
N THR A 18 -12.04 -8.85 2.65
CA THR A 18 -13.18 -8.22 1.99
C THR A 18 -13.06 -8.33 0.47
N GLY A 19 -11.86 -8.13 -0.09
CA GLY A 19 -11.59 -8.32 -1.51
C GLY A 19 -11.86 -9.76 -1.98
N VAL A 20 -11.32 -10.74 -1.26
CA VAL A 20 -11.52 -12.18 -1.58
C VAL A 20 -12.98 -12.60 -1.45
N LEU A 21 -13.69 -12.14 -0.40
CA LEU A 21 -15.11 -12.48 -0.19
C LEU A 21 -16.01 -11.96 -1.32
N ILE A 22 -15.69 -10.81 -1.90
CA ILE A 22 -16.43 -10.24 -3.04
C ILE A 22 -16.17 -11.05 -4.31
N GLU A 23 -14.92 -11.46 -4.55
CA GLU A 23 -14.55 -12.29 -5.69
C GLU A 23 -15.24 -13.66 -5.64
N LEU A 24 -15.35 -14.26 -4.45
CA LEU A 24 -15.98 -15.58 -4.27
C LEU A 24 -17.51 -15.55 -4.31
N HIS A 25 -18.16 -14.39 -4.09
CA HIS A 25 -19.62 -14.27 -4.08
C HIS A 25 -20.16 -13.17 -5.02
N PRO A 26 -19.97 -13.31 -6.36
CA PRO A 26 -20.33 -12.29 -7.34
C PRO A 26 -21.85 -11.98 -7.41
N SER A 27 -22.71 -12.93 -7.01
CA SER A 27 -24.17 -12.84 -7.12
C SER A 27 -24.84 -11.77 -6.23
N LYS A 28 -24.17 -11.26 -5.19
CA LYS A 28 -24.69 -10.14 -4.36
C LYS A 28 -24.34 -8.73 -4.92
N GLY A 29 -23.78 -8.67 -6.13
CA GLY A 29 -23.12 -7.51 -6.74
C GLY A 29 -23.96 -6.25 -7.00
N ILE A 30 -25.29 -6.29 -6.86
CA ILE A 30 -26.13 -5.09 -7.06
C ILE A 30 -26.34 -4.33 -5.73
N ASN A 31 -26.48 -5.03 -4.60
CA ASN A 31 -26.65 -4.41 -3.26
C ASN A 31 -25.35 -4.31 -2.44
N GLY A 32 -24.32 -5.12 -2.74
CA GLY A 32 -23.00 -5.05 -2.09
C GLY A 32 -22.24 -3.72 -2.33
N ARG A 33 -22.62 -2.98 -3.38
CA ARG A 33 -22.02 -1.69 -3.76
C ARG A 33 -22.20 -0.60 -2.70
N ARG A 34 -23.28 -0.65 -1.91
CA ARG A 34 -23.57 0.34 -0.84
C ARG A 34 -22.57 0.24 0.32
N TRP A 35 -22.12 -0.97 0.65
CA TRP A 35 -21.21 -1.21 1.78
C TRP A 35 -19.74 -1.29 1.35
N PHE A 36 -19.46 -1.55 0.08
CA PHE A 36 -18.09 -1.63 -0.44
C PHE A 36 -17.31 -0.32 -0.32
N LYS A 37 -17.87 0.78 -0.83
CA LYS A 37 -17.24 2.10 -0.76
C LYS A 37 -16.97 2.57 0.68
N PRO A 38 -17.95 2.49 1.62
CA PRO A 38 -17.67 2.85 3.00
C PRO A 38 -16.73 1.86 3.68
N ALA A 39 -16.75 0.55 3.37
CA ALA A 39 -15.80 -0.39 3.96
C ALA A 39 -14.35 -0.10 3.56
N ILE A 40 -14.07 0.18 2.28
CA ILE A 40 -12.74 0.59 1.82
C ILE A 40 -12.36 1.94 2.41
N GLY A 41 -13.28 2.92 2.40
CA GLY A 41 -13.03 4.24 2.98
C GLY A 41 -12.71 4.17 4.46
N SER A 42 -13.49 3.40 5.24
CA SER A 42 -13.25 3.17 6.66
C SER A 42 -11.92 2.44 6.91
N ASN A 43 -11.57 1.45 6.10
CA ASN A 43 -10.30 0.73 6.24
C ASN A 43 -9.09 1.63 5.97
N LEU A 44 -9.14 2.42 4.88
CA LEU A 44 -8.10 3.37 4.54
C LEU A 44 -7.96 4.45 5.62
N LEU A 45 -9.08 4.99 6.13
CA LEU A 45 -9.08 5.95 7.23
C LEU A 45 -8.49 5.36 8.51
N LEU A 46 -8.84 4.11 8.85
CA LEU A 46 -8.28 3.42 10.01
C LEU A 46 -6.76 3.22 9.84
N PHE A 47 -6.31 2.82 8.66
CA PHE A 47 -4.90 2.58 8.37
C PHE A 47 -4.07 3.87 8.44
N VAL A 48 -4.50 4.92 7.74
CA VAL A 48 -3.82 6.23 7.73
C VAL A 48 -3.90 6.89 9.11
N GLY A 49 -5.05 6.80 9.77
CA GLY A 49 -5.23 7.32 11.14
C GLY A 49 -4.34 6.61 12.15
N ALA A 50 -4.22 5.28 12.06
CA ALA A 50 -3.31 4.52 12.91
C ALA A 50 -1.84 4.87 12.67
N GLN A 51 -1.43 5.11 11.42
CA GLN A 51 -0.10 5.62 11.10
C GLN A 51 0.17 7.00 11.70
N ALA A 52 -0.77 7.93 11.56
CA ALA A 52 -0.65 9.27 12.13
C ALA A 52 -0.56 9.22 13.67
N LEU A 53 -1.36 8.38 14.33
CA LEU A 53 -1.29 8.16 15.78
C LEU A 53 0.03 7.52 16.19
N LEU A 54 0.55 6.56 15.42
CA LEU A 54 1.84 5.92 15.69
C LEU A 54 2.96 6.95 15.64
N VAL A 55 3.00 7.81 14.62
CA VAL A 55 3.97 8.91 14.51
C VAL A 55 3.81 9.88 15.68
N PHE A 56 2.58 10.29 15.99
CA PHE A 56 2.32 11.23 17.09
C PHE A 56 2.79 10.70 18.44
N PHE A 57 2.39 9.47 18.81
CA PHE A 57 2.82 8.85 20.06
C PHE A 57 4.33 8.54 20.06
N GLY A 58 4.90 8.14 18.92
CA GLY A 58 6.34 7.92 18.78
C GLY A 58 7.16 9.19 19.01
N ILE A 59 6.69 10.35 18.55
CA ILE A 59 7.33 11.65 18.83
C ILE A 59 7.27 11.98 20.33
N GLN A 60 6.13 11.77 20.99
CA GLN A 60 5.99 12.02 22.44
C GLN A 60 6.91 11.12 23.26
N GLU A 61 7.00 9.85 22.90
CA GLU A 61 7.86 8.87 23.57
C GLU A 61 9.35 9.18 23.37
N ALA A 62 9.74 9.60 22.15
CA ALA A 62 11.10 10.08 21.87
C ALA A 62 11.44 11.37 22.63
N ALA A 63 10.49 12.29 22.79
CA ALA A 63 10.69 13.54 23.52
C ALA A 63 10.73 13.38 25.06
N ALA A 64 10.08 12.33 25.59
CA ALA A 64 10.06 12.01 27.01
C ALA A 64 11.22 11.10 27.45
N ALA A 65 11.95 10.51 26.49
CA ALA A 65 13.11 9.67 26.78
C ALA A 65 14.23 10.49 27.45
N PRO A 66 14.84 9.99 28.55
CA PRO A 66 16.01 10.63 29.12
C PRO A 66 17.13 10.67 28.08
N ALA A 67 17.89 11.76 28.03
CA ALA A 67 19.05 11.91 27.15
C ALA A 67 20.14 10.89 27.55
N VAL A 68 20.07 9.69 27.00
CA VAL A 68 21.12 8.68 27.14
C VAL A 68 22.12 8.92 26.02
N ALA A 69 23.24 9.53 26.36
CA ALA A 69 24.38 9.67 25.48
C ALA A 69 25.09 8.32 25.35
N GLU A 70 24.57 7.41 24.51
CA GLU A 70 25.39 6.41 23.80
C GLU A 70 24.54 5.58 22.82
N ALA A 71 25.15 5.31 21.66
CA ALA A 71 24.65 4.61 20.47
C ALA A 71 23.70 5.39 19.55
N GLY A 72 24.30 6.22 18.67
CA GLY A 72 23.74 6.55 17.36
C GLY A 72 22.44 7.34 17.37
N GLU A 73 22.48 8.61 17.79
CA GLU A 73 21.36 9.52 17.58
C GLU A 73 21.03 9.62 16.09
N ILE A 74 19.85 9.13 15.69
CA ILE A 74 19.27 9.41 14.38
C ILE A 74 19.04 10.91 14.34
N SER A 75 19.89 11.64 13.60
CA SER A 75 19.73 13.08 13.43
C SER A 75 18.36 13.40 12.82
N LEU A 76 17.82 14.60 13.09
CA LEU A 76 16.59 15.07 12.45
C LEU A 76 16.66 14.96 10.92
N GLY A 77 17.84 15.24 10.34
CA GLY A 77 18.10 15.08 8.91
C GLY A 77 17.98 13.63 8.43
N MET A 78 18.55 12.68 9.17
CA MET A 78 18.41 11.24 8.89
C MET A 78 16.95 10.79 9.01
N GLY A 79 16.23 11.22 10.05
CA GLY A 79 14.81 10.89 10.25
C GLY A 79 13.93 11.41 9.11
N LEU A 80 14.13 12.65 8.67
CA LEU A 80 13.43 13.20 7.50
C LEU A 80 13.84 12.47 6.21
N GLY A 81 15.11 12.08 6.08
CA GLY A 81 15.61 11.25 4.98
C GLY A 81 14.88 9.92 4.87
N LEU A 82 14.71 9.21 5.99
CA LEU A 82 13.99 7.94 6.05
C LEU A 82 12.50 8.07 5.68
N ILE A 83 11.84 9.17 6.06
CA ILE A 83 10.48 9.46 5.60
C ILE A 83 10.48 9.72 4.08
N GLY A 84 11.44 10.47 3.57
CA GLY A 84 11.62 10.76 2.15
C GLY A 84 11.83 9.51 1.30
N VAL A 85 12.57 8.52 1.83
CA VAL A 85 12.78 7.21 1.18
C VAL A 85 11.47 6.48 0.91
N GLY A 86 10.44 6.61 1.76
CA GLY A 86 9.15 5.94 1.56
C GLY A 86 8.26 6.54 0.48
N ILE A 87 8.47 7.82 0.12
CA ILE A 87 7.60 8.58 -0.79
C ILE A 87 7.54 7.97 -2.21
N PRO A 88 8.66 7.63 -2.88
CA PRO A 88 8.61 7.07 -4.22
C PRO A 88 7.76 5.80 -4.32
N THR A 89 7.94 4.85 -3.40
CA THR A 89 7.15 3.62 -3.35
C THR A 89 5.66 3.89 -3.08
N ALA A 90 5.35 4.81 -2.17
CA ALA A 90 3.96 5.13 -1.84
C ALA A 90 3.19 5.68 -3.05
N PHE A 91 3.76 6.63 -3.79
CA PHE A 91 3.10 7.21 -4.96
C PHE A 91 3.14 6.29 -6.18
N SER A 92 4.22 5.53 -6.38
CA SER A 92 4.33 4.62 -7.51
C SER A 92 3.33 3.47 -7.44
N THR A 93 3.09 2.91 -6.25
CA THR A 93 2.14 1.81 -6.04
C THR A 93 0.69 2.26 -6.26
N VAL A 94 0.35 3.51 -5.89
CA VAL A 94 -0.95 4.11 -6.21
C VAL A 94 -1.10 4.27 -7.73
N ALA A 95 -0.09 4.80 -8.42
CA ALA A 95 -0.11 4.95 -9.87
C ALA A 95 -0.20 3.61 -10.60
N ALA A 96 0.53 2.59 -10.13
CA ALA A 96 0.47 1.23 -10.64
C ALA A 96 -0.94 0.64 -10.49
N GLY A 97 -1.57 0.76 -9.31
CA GLY A 97 -2.94 0.30 -9.10
C GLY A 97 -3.96 0.95 -10.06
N ILE A 98 -3.80 2.25 -10.34
CA ILE A 98 -4.64 2.98 -11.30
C ILE A 98 -4.45 2.46 -12.74
N ALA A 99 -3.21 2.11 -13.12
CA ALA A 99 -2.90 1.58 -14.45
C ALA A 99 -3.35 0.11 -14.62
N VAL A 100 -3.09 -0.71 -13.60
CA VAL A 100 -3.33 -2.17 -13.61
C VAL A 100 -4.81 -2.51 -13.68
N GLY A 101 -5.69 -1.73 -13.02
CA GLY A 101 -7.13 -1.99 -13.03
C GLY A 101 -7.74 -2.11 -14.44
N PRO A 102 -7.66 -1.05 -15.28
CA PRO A 102 -8.17 -1.08 -16.65
C PRO A 102 -7.45 -2.10 -17.54
N ILE A 103 -6.11 -2.22 -17.42
CA ILE A 103 -5.30 -3.13 -18.24
C ILE A 103 -5.67 -4.59 -17.95
N GLY A 104 -5.85 -4.95 -16.67
CA GLY A 104 -6.27 -6.28 -16.24
C GLY A 104 -7.67 -6.62 -16.74
N ALA A 105 -8.63 -5.71 -16.58
CA ALA A 105 -10.00 -5.90 -17.05
C ALA A 105 -10.08 -6.11 -18.57
N ALA A 106 -9.37 -5.29 -19.36
CA ALA A 106 -9.30 -5.43 -20.81
C ALA A 106 -8.59 -6.73 -21.23
N SER A 107 -7.52 -7.11 -20.52
CA SER A 107 -6.78 -8.35 -20.78
C SER A 107 -7.68 -9.57 -20.62
N LEU A 108 -8.42 -9.65 -19.50
CA LEU A 108 -9.37 -10.75 -19.24
C LEU A 108 -10.50 -10.80 -20.28
N ALA A 109 -11.00 -9.64 -20.71
CA ALA A 109 -12.04 -9.58 -21.72
C ALA A 109 -11.59 -10.18 -23.06
N VAL A 110 -10.39 -9.85 -23.53
CA VAL A 110 -9.87 -10.42 -24.79
C VAL A 110 -9.46 -11.87 -24.64
N LEU A 111 -8.97 -12.28 -23.46
CA LEU A 111 -8.65 -13.66 -23.14
C LEU A 111 -9.86 -14.60 -23.23
N ALA A 112 -11.05 -14.11 -22.93
CA ALA A 112 -12.29 -14.89 -23.07
C ALA A 112 -12.61 -15.23 -24.54
N GLU A 113 -12.19 -14.40 -25.49
CA GLU A 113 -12.39 -14.62 -26.92
C GLU A 113 -11.20 -15.27 -27.62
N LYS A 114 -9.97 -14.94 -27.19
CA LYS A 114 -8.71 -15.33 -27.84
C LYS A 114 -7.69 -15.81 -26.80
N PRO A 115 -7.83 -17.05 -26.28
CA PRO A 115 -6.93 -17.56 -25.25
C PRO A 115 -5.47 -17.66 -25.74
N GLU A 116 -5.24 -17.71 -27.05
CA GLU A 116 -3.91 -17.79 -27.66
C GLU A 116 -3.07 -16.52 -27.40
N ILE A 117 -3.70 -15.41 -26.99
CA ILE A 117 -3.00 -14.16 -26.69
C ILE A 117 -2.60 -13.99 -25.23
N PHE A 118 -2.83 -15.00 -24.36
CA PHE A 118 -2.53 -14.96 -22.93
C PHE A 118 -1.13 -14.39 -22.63
N GLY A 119 -0.09 -14.92 -23.27
CA GLY A 119 1.29 -14.45 -23.06
C GLY A 119 1.49 -12.97 -23.40
N ARG A 120 0.82 -12.44 -24.41
CA ARG A 120 0.89 -11.01 -24.78
C ARG A 120 0.18 -10.13 -23.75
N THR A 121 -0.95 -10.59 -23.22
CA THR A 121 -1.67 -9.85 -22.17
C THR A 121 -0.86 -9.73 -20.88
N LEU A 122 -0.08 -10.76 -20.52
CA LEU A 122 0.81 -10.70 -19.36
C LEU A 122 1.91 -9.64 -19.51
N ILE A 123 2.39 -9.37 -20.73
CA ILE A 123 3.40 -8.32 -20.98
C ILE A 123 2.81 -6.94 -20.66
N TYR A 124 1.58 -6.65 -21.11
CA TYR A 124 0.94 -5.37 -20.82
C TYR A 124 0.67 -5.16 -19.33
N LEU A 125 0.26 -6.22 -18.64
CA LEU A 125 0.09 -6.20 -17.19
C LEU A 125 1.42 -5.97 -16.46
N GLY A 126 2.46 -6.70 -16.86
CA GLY A 126 3.81 -6.54 -16.29
C GLY A 126 4.41 -5.15 -16.52
N LEU A 127 4.16 -4.54 -17.68
CA LEU A 127 4.58 -3.16 -17.96
C LEU A 127 3.88 -2.15 -17.04
N ALA A 128 2.62 -2.38 -16.68
CA ALA A 128 1.88 -1.53 -15.74
C ALA A 128 2.42 -1.69 -14.31
N GLU A 129 2.69 -2.92 -13.87
CA GLU A 129 3.33 -3.22 -12.59
C GLU A 129 4.76 -2.67 -12.48
N GLY A 130 5.45 -2.50 -13.62
CA GLY A 130 6.76 -1.87 -13.69
C GLY A 130 6.80 -0.49 -13.01
N ILE A 131 5.69 0.25 -13.00
CA ILE A 131 5.56 1.54 -12.29
C ILE A 131 5.87 1.37 -10.79
N ALA A 132 5.28 0.35 -10.15
CA ALA A 132 5.52 0.07 -8.73
C ALA A 132 6.97 -0.32 -8.47
N ILE A 133 7.53 -1.20 -9.31
CA ILE A 133 8.91 -1.68 -9.21
C ILE A 133 9.90 -0.51 -9.29
N TYR A 134 9.73 0.40 -10.24
CA TYR A 134 10.60 1.57 -10.35
C TYR A 134 10.57 2.43 -9.08
N GLY A 135 9.39 2.68 -8.48
CA GLY A 135 9.31 3.42 -7.22
C GLY A 135 9.98 2.70 -6.04
N LEU A 136 9.84 1.37 -5.98
CA LEU A 136 10.54 0.56 -4.97
C LEU A 136 12.06 0.62 -5.15
N VAL A 137 12.55 0.46 -6.37
CA VAL A 137 13.99 0.57 -6.68
C VAL A 137 14.50 1.96 -6.29
N MET A 138 13.77 3.03 -6.62
CA MET A 138 14.15 4.38 -6.21
C MET A 138 14.20 4.54 -4.68
N SER A 139 13.24 3.98 -3.94
CA SER A 139 13.28 3.97 -2.47
C SER A 139 14.52 3.24 -1.95
N ILE A 140 14.88 2.07 -2.51
CA ILE A 140 16.09 1.33 -2.11
C ILE A 140 17.36 2.13 -2.42
N LEU A 141 17.45 2.75 -3.60
CA LEU A 141 18.60 3.58 -3.99
C LEU A 141 18.74 4.85 -3.14
N LEU A 142 17.63 5.43 -2.67
CA LEU A 142 17.66 6.54 -1.74
C LEU A 142 18.11 6.09 -0.34
N LEU A 143 17.69 4.89 0.09
CA LEU A 143 18.09 4.32 1.37
C LEU A 143 19.60 4.02 1.41
N ASP A 144 20.17 3.53 0.31
CA ASP A 144 21.62 3.27 0.17
C ASP A 144 22.47 4.56 0.23
N LYS A 145 21.85 5.72 0.02
CA LYS A 145 22.52 7.03 0.05
C LYS A 145 22.42 7.76 1.40
N LEU A 146 21.65 7.23 2.34
CA LEU A 146 21.52 7.76 3.71
C LEU A 146 22.61 7.18 4.61
#